data_AF-A0A432Y6G7-F1
#
_entry.id   AF-A0A432Y6G7-F1
#
_cell.length_a   1.000
_cell.length_b   1.000
_cell.length_c   1.000
_cell.angle_alpha   90.00
_cell.angle_beta   90.00
_cell.angle_gamma   90.00
#
_symmetry.space_group_name_H-M   'P 1'
#
loop_
_entity.id
_entity.type
_entity.pdbx_description
1 polymer ?
#
loop_
_entity_poly.entity_id
_entity_poly.type
_entity_poly.pdbx_seq_one_letter_code
_entity_poly.pdbx_strand_id
1 'polypeptide(L)'
;MWLIMLFSLLAISGCGEQQATKVVRYSQPQVCEFATTMAQLDAQRPDPKQLRFLNETWRTLLTEERFRPDEKPIAAQRMTELNYYLAQDTLQLLDKVLGITAETYEEIEALRRFASNPKEMKVPDSMIRNYRNAVQACCADAVSRNATALLRAEKESGLYAVGRRAYFMQRDVNALLDNELTFADYRQKLDAAKSKLPAMAPKLKLDTDWVTCRKQR
;
A
#
# COMPACT_ATOMS: atom_id res chain seq x y z
N MET A 1 28.74 74.81 -49.70
CA MET A 1 28.53 73.50 -50.36
C MET A 1 28.78 72.43 -49.30
N TRP A 2 27.73 71.85 -48.70
CA TRP A 2 27.06 70.60 -49.18
C TRP A 2 28.03 69.41 -49.03
N LEU A 3 27.80 68.29 -48.32
CA LEU A 3 26.64 67.53 -47.82
C LEU A 3 27.17 66.61 -46.67
N ILE A 4 26.50 66.34 -45.53
CA ILE A 4 25.49 65.25 -45.29
C ILE A 4 26.07 63.86 -45.65
N MET A 5 26.08 62.76 -44.88
CA MET A 5 25.25 62.22 -43.79
C MET A 5 26.01 61.03 -43.17
N LEU A 6 25.79 60.81 -41.87
CA LEU A 6 25.42 59.52 -41.27
C LEU A 6 25.70 58.20 -42.03
N PHE A 7 26.60 57.39 -41.46
CA PHE A 7 26.42 55.92 -41.37
C PHE A 7 26.67 55.56 -39.89
N SER A 8 25.65 55.60 -39.04
CA SER A 8 24.66 54.52 -38.83
C SER A 8 25.32 53.23 -38.33
N LEU A 9 25.30 53.08 -37.00
CA LEU A 9 24.78 51.90 -36.31
C LEU A 9 25.18 50.54 -36.89
N LEU A 10 26.25 49.96 -36.33
CA LEU A 10 26.40 48.50 -36.20
C LEU A 10 26.57 48.17 -34.71
N ALA A 11 25.60 48.61 -33.92
CA ALA A 11 25.20 47.92 -32.71
C ALA A 11 23.91 47.16 -33.06
N ILE A 12 23.81 45.91 -32.58
CA ILE A 12 22.69 44.96 -32.77
C ILE A 12 22.77 44.32 -34.16
N SER A 13 23.11 43.04 -34.33
CA SER A 13 22.40 41.89 -33.80
C SER A 13 23.31 40.66 -33.78
N GLY A 14 23.74 40.26 -32.59
CA GLY A 14 24.40 38.98 -32.36
C GLY A 14 24.11 38.40 -30.98
N CYS A 15 23.11 38.93 -30.26
CA CYS A 15 22.42 38.17 -29.23
C CYS A 15 21.53 37.16 -29.95
N GLY A 16 22.16 36.10 -30.47
CA GLY A 16 21.50 34.83 -30.57
C GLY A 16 21.19 34.43 -29.14
N GLU A 17 20.03 34.83 -28.66
CA GLU A 17 19.35 34.16 -27.57
C GLU A 17 19.30 32.70 -28.04
N GLN A 18 20.26 31.89 -27.61
CA GLN A 18 20.13 30.46 -27.64
C GLN A 18 18.87 30.23 -26.82
N GLN A 19 17.73 30.16 -27.50
CA GLN A 19 16.53 29.56 -26.97
C GLN A 19 17.02 28.23 -26.48
N ALA A 20 17.27 28.15 -25.18
CA ALA A 20 17.67 26.93 -24.52
C ALA A 20 16.57 25.96 -24.88
N THR A 21 16.82 25.12 -25.87
CA THR A 21 15.88 24.11 -26.34
C THR A 21 15.59 23.33 -25.09
N LYS A 22 14.41 23.55 -24.50
CA LYS A 22 14.05 22.96 -23.22
C LYS A 22 14.13 21.46 -23.42
N VAL A 23 15.23 20.85 -22.97
CA VAL A 23 15.49 19.44 -23.21
C VAL A 23 14.44 18.69 -22.42
N VAL A 24 13.37 18.29 -23.11
CA VAL A 24 12.31 17.49 -22.52
C VAL A 24 12.88 16.11 -22.25
N ARG A 25 13.16 15.84 -20.98
CA ARG A 25 13.55 14.51 -20.53
C ARG A 25 12.28 13.69 -20.36
N TYR A 26 12.14 12.64 -21.15
CA TYR A 26 11.01 11.72 -21.05
C TYR A 26 11.28 10.67 -19.96
N SER A 27 10.23 10.28 -19.27
CA SER A 27 10.21 9.14 -18.34
C SER A 27 10.36 7.82 -19.10
N GLN A 28 10.80 6.77 -18.40
CA GLN A 28 10.84 5.43 -19.00
C GLN A 28 9.41 4.94 -19.30
N PRO A 29 9.20 4.14 -20.37
CA PRO A 29 7.86 3.66 -20.74
C PRO A 29 7.11 2.96 -19.61
N GLN A 30 7.81 2.16 -18.80
CA GLN A 30 7.22 1.43 -17.68
C GLN A 30 6.78 2.36 -16.54
N VAL A 31 7.50 3.47 -16.32
CA VAL A 31 7.12 4.50 -15.34
C VAL A 31 5.87 5.24 -15.81
N CYS A 32 5.76 5.50 -17.13
CA CYS A 32 4.58 6.07 -17.74
C CYS A 32 3.35 5.16 -17.65
N GLU A 33 3.53 3.86 -17.90
CA GLU A 33 2.46 2.87 -17.74
C GLU A 33 2.01 2.77 -16.28
N PHE A 34 2.96 2.76 -15.34
CA PHE A 34 2.65 2.80 -13.91
C PHE A 34 1.85 4.04 -13.51
N ALA A 35 2.28 5.23 -13.94
CA ALA A 35 1.54 6.47 -13.69
C ALA A 35 0.14 6.46 -14.33
N THR A 36 0.02 5.91 -15.53
CA THR A 36 -1.28 5.77 -16.22
C THR A 36 -2.20 4.81 -15.48
N THR A 37 -1.68 3.68 -15.01
CA THR A 37 -2.44 2.70 -14.22
C THR A 37 -2.91 3.32 -12.90
N MET A 38 -2.06 4.09 -12.24
CA MET A 38 -2.42 4.84 -11.04
C MET A 38 -3.54 5.85 -11.32
N ALA A 39 -3.47 6.56 -12.45
CA ALA A 39 -4.47 7.54 -12.87
C ALA A 39 -5.85 6.96 -13.19
N GLN A 40 -5.92 5.66 -13.46
CA GLN A 40 -7.16 4.94 -13.75
C GLN A 40 -7.86 4.41 -12.51
N LEU A 41 -7.25 4.50 -11.32
CA LEU A 41 -7.89 4.07 -10.08
C LEU A 41 -9.12 4.94 -9.77
N ASP A 42 -10.12 4.34 -9.14
CA ASP A 42 -11.18 5.09 -8.47
C ASP A 42 -10.60 5.79 -7.23
N ALA A 43 -10.49 7.11 -7.29
CA ALA A 43 -9.96 7.94 -6.20
C ALA A 43 -10.80 7.87 -4.91
N GLN A 44 -12.08 7.51 -5.00
CA GLN A 44 -12.98 7.41 -3.85
C GLN A 44 -12.92 6.03 -3.21
N ARG A 45 -12.80 4.97 -4.03
CA ARG A 45 -12.82 3.57 -3.59
C ARG A 45 -11.83 2.72 -4.40
N PRO A 46 -10.52 2.90 -4.19
CA PRO A 46 -9.53 2.13 -4.93
C PRO A 46 -9.63 0.63 -4.59
N ASP A 47 -9.63 -0.23 -5.61
CA ASP A 47 -9.69 -1.68 -5.43
C ASP A 47 -8.39 -2.19 -4.78
N PRO A 48 -8.45 -2.88 -3.61
CA PRO A 48 -7.27 -3.45 -2.97
C PRO A 48 -6.44 -4.39 -3.87
N LYS A 49 -7.04 -5.05 -4.87
CA LYS A 49 -6.26 -5.86 -5.83
C LYS A 49 -5.40 -4.98 -6.74
N GLN A 50 -5.96 -3.89 -7.27
CA GLN A 50 -5.22 -2.91 -8.08
C GLN A 50 -4.13 -2.23 -7.25
N LEU A 51 -4.40 -1.92 -5.98
CA LEU A 51 -3.40 -1.35 -5.07
C LEU A 51 -2.22 -2.30 -4.83
N ARG A 52 -2.47 -3.60 -4.67
CA ARG A 52 -1.42 -4.62 -4.53
C ARG A 52 -0.57 -4.72 -5.80
N PHE A 53 -1.22 -4.74 -6.96
CA PHE A 53 -0.53 -4.72 -8.24
C PHE A 53 0.39 -3.50 -8.37
N LEU A 54 -0.12 -2.29 -8.07
CA LEU A 54 0.69 -1.07 -8.09
C LEU A 54 1.86 -1.11 -7.12
N ASN A 55 1.71 -1.70 -5.93
CA ASN A 55 2.83 -1.90 -5.01
C ASN A 55 3.91 -2.81 -5.58
N GLU A 56 3.53 -3.92 -6.22
CA GLU A 56 4.47 -4.81 -6.89
C GLU A 56 5.18 -4.10 -8.04
N THR A 57 4.45 -3.41 -8.92
CA THR A 57 5.01 -2.62 -10.02
C THR A 57 5.95 -1.53 -9.52
N TRP A 58 5.52 -0.71 -8.55
CA TRP A 58 6.34 0.35 -7.96
C TRP A 58 7.66 -0.20 -7.41
N ARG A 59 7.61 -1.35 -6.73
CA ARG A 59 8.81 -2.00 -6.18
C ARG A 59 9.76 -2.49 -7.26
N THR A 60 9.25 -3.09 -8.32
CA THR A 60 10.08 -3.51 -9.46
C THR A 60 10.77 -2.29 -10.07
N LEU A 61 10.02 -1.22 -10.34
CA LEU A 61 10.56 0.02 -10.88
C LEU A 61 11.59 0.69 -9.96
N LEU A 62 11.38 0.63 -8.64
CA LEU A 62 12.31 1.16 -7.65
C LEU A 62 13.61 0.36 -7.59
N THR A 63 13.51 -0.97 -7.61
CA THR A 63 14.65 -1.90 -7.54
C THR A 63 15.50 -1.85 -8.80
N GLU A 64 14.87 -1.67 -9.96
CA GLU A 64 15.54 -1.52 -11.25
C GLU A 64 15.97 -0.08 -11.55
N GLU A 65 15.88 0.83 -10.57
CA GLU A 65 16.27 2.25 -10.71
C GLU A 65 15.63 2.95 -11.93
N ARG A 66 14.37 2.61 -12.22
CA ARG A 66 13.64 3.09 -13.40
C ARG A 66 13.16 4.52 -13.26
N PHE A 67 12.86 4.93 -12.04
CA PHE A 67 12.44 6.29 -11.73
C PHE A 67 13.59 7.28 -11.85
N ARG A 68 13.29 8.46 -12.41
CA ARG A 68 14.19 9.60 -12.31
C ARG A 68 14.24 10.14 -10.86
N PRO A 69 15.31 10.87 -10.49
CA PRO A 69 15.45 11.41 -9.13
C PRO A 69 14.28 12.30 -8.68
N ASP A 70 13.66 13.04 -9.59
CA ASP A 70 12.50 13.92 -9.36
C ASP A 70 11.17 13.15 -9.29
N GLU A 71 11.06 12.02 -9.98
CA GLU A 71 9.85 11.17 -9.99
C GLU A 71 9.74 10.29 -8.73
N LYS A 72 10.88 9.76 -8.28
CA LYS A 72 10.98 8.83 -7.16
C LYS A 72 10.27 9.32 -5.88
N PRO A 73 10.49 10.55 -5.38
CA PRO A 73 9.79 11.03 -4.17
C PRO A 73 8.29 11.19 -4.39
N ILE A 74 7.86 11.62 -5.58
CA ILE A 74 6.43 11.78 -5.89
C ILE A 74 5.74 10.41 -5.95
N ALA A 75 6.36 9.42 -6.61
CA ALA A 75 5.87 8.05 -6.64
C ALA A 75 5.79 7.45 -5.23
N ALA A 76 6.82 7.64 -4.40
CA ALA A 76 6.83 7.15 -3.02
C ALA A 76 5.73 7.78 -2.17
N GLN A 77 5.50 9.09 -2.30
CA GLN A 77 4.40 9.78 -1.63
C GLN A 77 3.05 9.19 -2.05
N ARG A 78 2.77 9.11 -3.36
CA ARG A 78 1.49 8.61 -3.88
C ARG A 78 1.24 7.16 -3.47
N MET A 79 2.28 6.32 -3.50
CA MET A 79 2.18 4.94 -3.01
C MET A 79 1.95 4.85 -1.50
N THR A 80 2.53 5.75 -0.71
CA THR A 80 2.24 5.84 0.72
C THR A 80 0.77 6.20 0.96
N GLU A 81 0.24 7.17 0.22
CA GLU A 81 -1.17 7.57 0.27
C GLU A 81 -2.10 6.41 -0.07
N LEU A 82 -1.83 5.69 -1.16
CA LEU A 82 -2.57 4.49 -1.57
C LEU A 82 -2.47 3.36 -0.53
N ASN A 83 -1.32 3.21 0.12
CA ASN A 83 -1.12 2.18 1.15
C ASN A 83 -1.94 2.44 2.42
N TYR A 84 -2.37 3.67 2.70
CA TYR A 84 -3.33 3.90 3.79
C TYR A 84 -4.69 3.24 3.51
N TYR A 85 -5.15 3.23 2.26
CA TYR A 85 -6.37 2.50 1.87
C TYR A 85 -6.17 0.99 2.04
N LEU A 86 -5.01 0.48 1.64
CA LEU A 86 -4.66 -0.93 1.83
C LEU A 86 -4.59 -1.31 3.32
N ALA A 87 -4.09 -0.42 4.18
CA ALA A 87 -4.07 -0.62 5.63
C ALA A 87 -5.49 -0.66 6.22
N GLN A 88 -6.40 0.20 5.75
CA GLN A 88 -7.80 0.19 6.18
C GLN A 88 -8.52 -1.10 5.75
N ASP A 89 -8.33 -1.54 4.50
CA ASP A 89 -8.83 -2.84 4.03
C ASP A 89 -8.28 -3.98 4.89
N THR A 90 -6.98 -3.96 5.19
CA THR A 90 -6.34 -4.96 6.04
C THR A 90 -6.95 -5.04 7.44
N LEU A 91 -7.27 -3.91 8.06
CA LEU A 91 -7.95 -3.88 9.36
C LEU A 91 -9.34 -4.54 9.28
N GLN A 92 -10.12 -4.24 8.23
CA GLN A 92 -11.43 -4.87 8.03
C GLN A 92 -11.32 -6.39 7.80
N LEU A 93 -10.30 -6.83 7.06
CA LEU A 93 -10.05 -8.26 6.85
C LEU A 93 -9.63 -8.95 8.16
N LEU A 94 -8.80 -8.30 8.98
CA LEU A 94 -8.43 -8.81 10.31
C LEU A 94 -9.63 -8.92 11.24
N ASP A 95 -10.56 -7.97 11.20
CA ASP A 95 -11.83 -8.06 11.95
C ASP A 95 -12.68 -9.26 11.51
N LYS A 96 -12.74 -9.54 10.20
CA LYS A 96 -13.42 -10.74 9.67
C LYS A 96 -12.76 -12.03 10.16
N VAL A 97 -11.42 -12.09 10.14
CA VAL A 97 -10.69 -13.25 10.69
C VAL A 97 -11.02 -13.43 12.16
N LEU A 98 -11.02 -12.35 12.95
CA LEU A 98 -11.37 -12.42 14.36
C LEU A 98 -12.80 -12.91 14.60
N GLY A 99 -13.75 -12.55 13.75
CA GLY A 99 -15.11 -13.11 13.79
C GLY A 99 -15.09 -14.63 13.65
N ILE A 100 -14.41 -15.15 12.62
CA ILE A 100 -14.26 -16.59 12.38
C ILE A 100 -13.52 -17.28 13.55
N THR A 101 -12.45 -16.64 14.07
CA THR A 101 -11.70 -17.15 15.22
C THR A 101 -12.57 -17.22 16.48
N ALA A 102 -13.42 -16.21 16.72
CA ALA A 102 -14.33 -16.20 17.86
C ALA A 102 -15.39 -17.29 17.77
N GLU A 103 -16.01 -17.48 16.60
CA GLU A 103 -16.95 -18.58 16.37
C GLU A 103 -16.29 -19.94 16.62
N THR A 104 -15.09 -20.15 16.07
CA THR A 104 -14.31 -21.38 16.29
C THR A 104 -13.95 -21.57 17.76
N TYR A 105 -13.57 -20.50 18.45
CA TYR A 105 -13.24 -20.52 19.86
C TYR A 105 -14.42 -20.99 20.72
N GLU A 106 -15.63 -20.47 20.47
CA GLU A 106 -16.84 -20.88 21.19
C GLU A 106 -17.18 -22.35 20.96
N GLU A 107 -17.02 -22.86 19.73
CA GLU A 107 -17.19 -24.28 19.47
C GLU A 107 -16.18 -25.13 20.26
N ILE A 108 -14.92 -24.68 20.38
CA ILE A 108 -13.88 -25.39 21.14
C ILE A 108 -14.21 -25.36 22.64
N GLU A 109 -14.64 -24.22 23.17
CA GLU A 109 -15.05 -24.08 24.57
C GLU A 109 -16.26 -24.95 24.90
N ALA A 110 -17.21 -25.10 23.98
CA ALA A 110 -18.33 -26.03 24.14
C ALA A 110 -17.84 -27.48 24.33
N LEU A 111 -16.80 -27.90 23.62
CA LEU A 111 -16.17 -29.22 23.81
C LEU A 111 -15.38 -29.32 25.11
N ARG A 112 -14.62 -28.27 25.46
CA ARG A 112 -13.80 -28.22 26.69
C ARG A 112 -14.65 -28.45 27.95
N ARG A 113 -15.92 -28.01 27.96
CA ARG A 113 -16.86 -28.24 29.07
C ARG A 113 -17.14 -29.71 29.38
N PHE A 114 -16.97 -30.61 28.41
CA PHE A 114 -17.19 -32.05 28.56
C PHE A 114 -15.88 -32.84 28.70
N ALA A 115 -14.73 -32.18 28.64
CA ALA A 115 -13.44 -32.83 28.77
C ALA A 115 -13.08 -33.09 30.24
N SER A 116 -12.48 -34.25 30.51
CA SER A 116 -11.95 -34.59 31.84
C SER A 116 -10.78 -33.69 32.27
N ASN A 117 -9.99 -33.21 31.30
CA ASN A 117 -8.99 -32.16 31.49
C ASN A 117 -9.15 -31.06 30.43
N PRO A 118 -9.98 -30.03 30.69
CA PRO A 118 -10.28 -28.97 29.72
C PRO A 118 -9.05 -28.18 29.26
N LYS A 119 -8.03 -28.07 30.13
CA LYS A 119 -6.82 -27.29 29.84
C LYS A 119 -5.89 -27.99 28.85
N GLU A 120 -5.87 -29.31 28.85
CA GLU A 120 -5.01 -30.13 27.98
C GLU A 120 -5.81 -30.79 26.85
N MET A 121 -7.09 -30.46 26.71
CA MET A 121 -7.93 -31.00 25.65
C MET A 121 -7.38 -30.55 24.30
N LYS A 122 -6.89 -31.51 23.52
CA LYS A 122 -6.48 -31.28 22.14
C LYS A 122 -7.70 -30.85 21.32
N VAL A 123 -7.58 -29.72 20.61
CA VAL A 123 -8.60 -29.27 19.65
C VAL A 123 -8.73 -30.30 18.52
N PRO A 124 -9.94 -30.77 18.17
CA PRO A 124 -10.13 -31.70 17.07
C PRO A 124 -9.60 -31.16 15.74
N ASP A 125 -8.90 -32.00 14.98
CA ASP A 125 -8.32 -31.62 13.69
C ASP A 125 -9.38 -31.14 12.68
N SER A 126 -10.60 -31.66 12.78
CA SER A 126 -11.75 -31.23 11.95
C SER A 126 -12.08 -29.75 12.16
N MET A 127 -12.03 -29.25 13.40
CA MET A 127 -12.30 -27.85 13.71
C MET A 127 -11.21 -26.93 13.19
N ILE A 128 -9.94 -27.32 13.40
CA ILE A 128 -8.79 -26.57 12.86
C ILE A 128 -8.86 -26.50 11.33
N ARG A 129 -9.27 -27.59 10.66
CA ARG A 129 -9.47 -27.61 9.21
C ARG A 129 -10.61 -26.70 8.78
N ASN A 130 -11.76 -26.75 9.46
CA ASN A 130 -12.92 -25.91 9.15
C ASN A 130 -12.57 -24.42 9.33
N TYR A 131 -11.89 -24.08 10.41
CA TYR A 131 -11.35 -22.75 10.66
C TYR A 131 -10.46 -22.27 9.52
N ARG A 132 -9.45 -23.06 9.14
CA ARG A 132 -8.53 -22.72 8.04
C ARG A 132 -9.28 -22.51 6.73
N ASN A 133 -10.26 -23.37 6.42
CA ASN A 133 -11.07 -23.23 5.22
C ASN A 133 -11.91 -21.94 5.23
N ALA A 134 -12.52 -21.60 6.37
CA ALA A 134 -13.29 -20.38 6.53
C ALA A 134 -12.41 -19.13 6.36
N VAL A 135 -11.22 -19.11 6.99
CA VAL A 135 -10.28 -17.99 6.85
C VAL A 135 -9.73 -17.89 5.42
N GLN A 136 -9.42 -19.03 4.78
CA GLN A 136 -8.96 -19.06 3.39
C GLN A 136 -10.04 -18.52 2.44
N ALA A 137 -11.29 -18.96 2.58
CA ALA A 137 -12.40 -18.51 1.77
C ALA A 137 -12.74 -17.03 2.00
N CYS A 138 -12.54 -16.55 3.22
CA CYS A 138 -12.84 -15.17 3.59
C CYS A 138 -11.77 -14.20 3.07
N CYS A 139 -10.51 -14.39 3.47
CA CYS A 139 -9.52 -13.32 3.30
C CYS A 139 -8.03 -13.67 3.49
N ALA A 140 -7.63 -14.92 3.77
CA ALA A 140 -6.24 -15.26 4.08
C ALA A 140 -5.23 -14.72 3.04
N ASP A 141 -5.53 -14.92 1.75
CA ASP A 141 -4.68 -14.45 0.64
C ASP A 141 -4.62 -12.93 0.56
N ALA A 142 -5.74 -12.25 0.83
CA ALA A 142 -5.80 -10.80 0.83
C ALA A 142 -4.99 -10.22 1.99
N VAL A 143 -5.16 -10.76 3.21
CA VAL A 143 -4.40 -10.36 4.40
C VAL A 143 -2.89 -10.54 4.16
N SER A 144 -2.47 -11.70 3.66
CA SER A 144 -1.05 -12.01 3.41
C SER A 144 -0.41 -11.08 2.37
N ARG A 145 -1.10 -10.82 1.25
CA ARG A 145 -0.60 -9.92 0.20
C ARG A 145 -0.57 -8.47 0.67
N ASN A 146 -1.59 -8.02 1.40
CA ASN A 146 -1.61 -6.68 1.96
C ASN A 146 -0.47 -6.51 3.00
N ALA A 147 -0.27 -7.49 3.87
CA ALA A 147 0.82 -7.49 4.85
C ALA A 147 2.18 -7.28 4.20
N THR A 148 2.43 -7.96 3.07
CA THR A 148 3.69 -7.88 2.33
C THR A 148 3.94 -6.48 1.75
N ALA A 149 2.90 -5.80 1.29
CA ALA A 149 3.00 -4.41 0.83
C ALA A 149 3.28 -3.46 2.01
N LEU A 150 2.54 -3.61 3.10
CA LEU A 150 2.57 -2.72 4.27
C LEU A 150 3.86 -2.85 5.10
N LEU A 151 4.43 -4.06 5.22
CA LEU A 151 5.67 -4.32 5.98
C LEU A 151 6.91 -3.62 5.42
N ARG A 152 6.83 -3.09 4.20
CA ARG A 152 7.94 -2.37 3.55
C ARG A 152 7.95 -0.88 3.88
N ALA A 153 6.93 -0.37 4.56
CA ALA A 153 6.94 0.97 5.11
C ALA A 153 7.94 1.09 6.27
N GLU A 154 8.22 2.32 6.68
CA GLU A 154 9.10 2.60 7.82
C GLU A 154 8.58 1.93 9.09
N LYS A 155 9.49 1.36 9.90
CA LYS A 155 9.14 0.54 11.07
C LYS A 155 8.24 1.26 12.09
N GLU A 156 8.43 2.57 12.22
CA GLU A 156 7.65 3.38 13.16
C GLU A 156 6.28 3.83 12.61
N SER A 157 6.04 3.65 11.30
CA SER A 157 4.81 4.07 10.64
C SER A 157 3.61 3.21 11.02
N GLY A 158 2.41 3.80 10.95
CA GLY A 158 1.15 3.06 11.09
C GLY A 158 0.96 1.97 10.03
N LEU A 159 1.45 2.19 8.80
CA LEU A 159 1.43 1.19 7.73
C LEU A 159 2.17 -0.08 8.15
N TYR A 160 3.40 0.07 8.64
CA TYR A 160 4.18 -1.06 9.14
C TYR A 160 3.51 -1.74 10.34
N ALA A 161 2.94 -0.97 11.26
CA ALA A 161 2.24 -1.50 12.43
C ALA A 161 1.06 -2.41 12.04
N VAL A 162 0.23 -1.98 11.08
CA VAL A 162 -0.88 -2.79 10.55
C VAL A 162 -0.36 -3.99 9.76
N GLY A 163 0.62 -3.78 8.88
CA GLY A 163 1.24 -4.86 8.09
C GLY A 163 1.82 -5.96 8.97
N ARG A 164 2.43 -5.61 10.11
CA ARG A 164 2.97 -6.56 11.09
C ARG A 164 1.87 -7.40 11.74
N ARG A 165 0.70 -6.81 12.06
CA ARG A 165 -0.44 -7.57 12.61
C ARG A 165 -0.97 -8.57 11.60
N ALA A 166 -1.14 -8.13 10.36
CA ALA A 166 -1.55 -9.00 9.26
C ALA A 166 -0.57 -10.13 8.99
N TYR A 167 0.75 -9.85 9.01
CA TYR A 167 1.78 -10.84 8.78
C TYR A 167 1.82 -11.95 9.84
N PHE A 168 1.65 -11.58 11.12
CA PHE A 168 1.67 -12.53 12.23
C PHE A 168 0.28 -13.04 12.64
N MET A 169 -0.74 -12.80 11.83
CA MET A 169 -2.12 -13.18 12.12
C MET A 169 -2.26 -14.65 12.51
N GLN A 170 -1.61 -15.58 11.80
CA GLN A 170 -1.71 -17.00 12.11
C GLN A 170 -1.17 -17.34 13.50
N ARG A 171 -0.04 -16.74 13.91
CA ARG A 171 0.52 -16.90 15.26
C ARG A 171 -0.46 -16.36 16.30
N ASP A 172 -0.96 -15.15 16.08
CA ASP A 172 -1.81 -14.46 17.05
C ASP A 172 -3.18 -15.14 17.20
N VAL A 173 -3.73 -15.69 16.11
CA VAL A 173 -4.94 -16.54 16.14
C VAL A 173 -4.73 -17.81 16.93
N ASN A 174 -3.63 -18.53 16.71
CA ASN A 174 -3.38 -19.77 17.45
C ASN A 174 -3.32 -19.48 18.95
N ALA A 175 -2.64 -18.40 19.34
CA ALA A 175 -2.62 -17.94 20.73
C ALA A 175 -4.02 -17.62 21.28
N LEU A 176 -4.96 -17.10 20.47
CA LEU A 176 -6.35 -16.91 20.87
C LEU A 176 -7.06 -18.25 21.12
N LEU A 177 -6.92 -19.21 20.19
CA LEU A 177 -7.55 -20.53 20.30
C LEU A 177 -7.00 -21.35 21.49
N ASP A 178 -5.74 -21.14 21.83
CA ASP A 178 -5.02 -21.82 22.92
C ASP A 178 -5.13 -21.10 24.28
N ASN A 179 -5.93 -20.03 24.40
CA ASN A 179 -6.07 -19.19 25.61
C ASN A 179 -4.78 -18.49 26.08
N GLU A 180 -3.76 -18.40 25.23
CA GLU A 180 -2.51 -17.65 25.52
C GLU A 180 -2.66 -16.15 25.28
N LEU A 181 -3.68 -15.75 24.52
CA LEU A 181 -4.02 -14.37 24.20
C LEU A 181 -5.53 -14.19 24.34
N THR A 182 -5.98 -13.05 24.87
CA THR A 182 -7.41 -12.73 24.89
C THR A 182 -7.81 -11.92 23.65
N PHE A 183 -9.07 -12.05 23.24
CA PHE A 183 -9.63 -11.22 22.15
C PHE A 183 -9.57 -9.73 22.48
N ALA A 184 -9.71 -9.34 23.75
CA ALA A 184 -9.60 -7.96 24.21
C ALA A 184 -8.17 -7.42 24.01
N ASP A 185 -7.16 -8.17 24.43
CA ASP A 185 -5.75 -7.79 24.24
C ASP A 185 -5.38 -7.70 22.77
N TYR A 186 -5.90 -8.61 21.94
CA TYR A 186 -5.66 -8.56 20.50
C TYR A 186 -6.34 -7.35 19.85
N ARG A 187 -7.58 -7.02 20.22
CA ARG A 187 -8.25 -5.79 19.76
C ARG A 187 -7.48 -4.54 20.17
N GLN A 188 -6.97 -4.48 21.41
CA GLN A 188 -6.13 -3.37 21.85
C GLN A 188 -4.86 -3.23 20.97
N LYS A 189 -4.24 -4.34 20.57
CA LYS A 189 -3.10 -4.34 19.64
C LYS A 189 -3.48 -3.84 18.24
N LEU A 190 -4.69 -4.13 17.76
CA LEU A 190 -5.21 -3.62 16.49
C LEU A 190 -5.53 -2.12 16.59
N ASP A 191 -6.20 -1.68 17.65
CA ASP A 191 -6.52 -0.27 17.88
C ASP A 191 -5.26 0.58 18.01
N ALA A 192 -4.22 0.07 18.69
CA ALA A 192 -2.92 0.73 18.77
C ALA A 192 -2.20 0.81 17.41
N ALA A 193 -2.44 -0.13 16.49
CA ALA A 193 -1.91 -0.04 15.13
C ALA A 193 -2.73 0.95 14.28
N LYS A 194 -4.05 0.92 14.42
CA LYS A 194 -4.99 1.83 13.75
C LYS A 194 -4.78 3.28 14.16
N SER A 195 -4.51 3.57 15.43
CA SER A 195 -4.28 4.93 15.92
C SER A 195 -3.03 5.60 15.35
N LYS A 196 -2.10 4.82 14.79
CA LYS A 196 -0.92 5.32 14.07
C LYS A 196 -1.22 5.65 12.60
N LEU A 197 -2.40 5.32 12.09
CA LEU A 197 -2.84 5.73 10.76
C LEU A 197 -3.39 7.16 10.81
N PRO A 198 -3.35 7.90 9.70
CA PRO A 198 -4.06 9.17 9.62
C PRO A 198 -5.56 8.94 9.86
N ALA A 199 -6.18 9.83 10.63
CA ALA A 199 -7.59 9.73 11.03
C ALA A 199 -8.55 9.68 9.83
N MET A 200 -8.15 10.30 8.71
CA MET A 200 -8.84 10.22 7.43
C MET A 200 -7.84 9.75 6.37
N ALA A 201 -8.32 8.93 5.42
CA ALA A 201 -7.52 8.60 4.25
C ALA A 201 -7.17 9.90 3.49
N PRO A 202 -5.91 10.09 3.08
CA PRO A 202 -5.53 11.28 2.35
C PRO A 202 -6.25 11.36 1.01
N LYS A 203 -6.50 12.58 0.54
CA LYS A 203 -7.03 12.79 -0.81
C LYS A 203 -5.99 12.33 -1.83
N LEU A 204 -6.33 11.28 -2.59
CA LEU A 204 -5.45 10.71 -3.60
C LEU A 204 -5.17 11.70 -4.73
N LYS A 205 -3.88 11.92 -5.02
CA LYS A 205 -3.42 12.60 -6.25
C LYS A 205 -3.01 11.55 -7.28
N LEU A 206 -3.92 11.27 -8.22
CA LEU A 206 -3.76 10.17 -9.18
C LEU A 206 -3.33 10.62 -10.59
N ASP A 207 -3.25 11.92 -10.86
CA ASP A 207 -2.89 12.45 -12.18
C ASP A 207 -1.49 12.00 -12.68
N THR A 208 -1.16 12.28 -13.94
CA THR A 208 0.13 11.92 -14.52
C THR A 208 1.10 13.10 -14.64
N ASP A 209 0.87 14.20 -13.90
CA ASP A 209 1.60 15.47 -14.06
C ASP A 209 3.10 15.41 -13.67
N TRP A 210 3.46 14.38 -12.93
CA TRP A 210 4.79 14.10 -12.38
C TRP A 210 5.66 13.24 -13.30
N VAL A 211 5.09 12.70 -14.38
CA VAL A 211 5.83 11.97 -15.41
C VAL A 211 5.74 12.71 -16.74
N THR A 212 6.76 12.56 -17.58
CA THR A 212 6.79 13.14 -18.92
C THR A 212 6.80 12.01 -19.94
N CYS A 213 5.62 11.66 -20.44
CA CYS A 213 5.45 10.51 -21.34
C CYS A 213 5.46 10.93 -22.81
N ARG A 214 6.08 10.11 -23.66
CA ARG A 214 5.94 10.28 -25.11
C ARG A 214 4.50 9.95 -25.48
N LYS A 215 3.87 10.78 -26.32
CA LYS A 215 2.60 10.41 -26.94
C LYS A 215 2.83 9.15 -27.77
N GLN A 216 2.18 8.05 -27.38
CA GLN A 216 2.11 6.85 -28.21
C GLN A 216 1.31 7.25 -29.46
N ARG A 217 1.91 7.08 -30.63
CA ARG A 217 1.22 7.23 -31.93
C ARG A 217 0.41 5.98 -32.22
#